data_AF-A0AA51H7F5-F1
#
_entry.id   AF-A0AA51H7F5-F1
#
_cell.length_a   1.000
_cell.length_b   1.000
_cell.length_c   1.000
_cell.angle_alpha   90.00
_cell.angle_beta   90.00
_cell.angle_gamma   90.00
#
_symmetry.space_group_name_H-M   'P 1'
#
loop_
_entity.id
_entity.type
_entity.pdbx_description
1 polymer ?
#
loop_
_entity_poly.entity_id
_entity_poly.type
_entity_poly.pdbx_seq_one_letter_code
_entity_poly.pdbx_strand_id
1 'polypeptide(L)'
;MNFQKIYYVLGNHDDYETVSQLTKRGTILEDGLLTIEDCKITVGHYYKEYFYEADFNLYGHTIEPGHYKKNKTVCLNGVLNINIIDLSNKNVFHLEYPVGTNESRGVVLKRIGL
;
A
#
# COMPACT_ATOMS: atom_id res chain seq x y z
N MET A 1 10.22 -10.76 -21.98
CA MET A 1 9.03 -10.70 -21.10
C MET A 1 9.20 -9.52 -20.17
N ASN A 2 8.32 -8.52 -20.25
CA ASN A 2 8.44 -7.29 -19.46
C ASN A 2 7.19 -7.17 -18.58
N PHE A 3 7.15 -7.92 -17.48
CA PHE A 3 5.99 -7.95 -16.59
C PHE A 3 6.20 -6.98 -15.43
N GLN A 4 6.05 -5.69 -15.70
CA GLN A 4 5.91 -4.70 -14.65
C GLN A 4 4.54 -4.03 -14.81
N LYS A 5 3.53 -4.60 -14.15
CA LYS A 5 2.22 -3.96 -14.02
C LYS A 5 2.28 -3.01 -12.83
N ILE A 6 1.81 -1.79 -13.03
CA ILE A 6 1.71 -0.79 -11.97
C ILE A 6 0.24 -0.57 -11.70
N TYR A 7 -0.14 -0.60 -10.43
CA TYR A 7 -1.50 -0.31 -9.99
C TYR A 7 -1.44 0.89 -9.06
N TYR A 8 -2.34 1.84 -9.26
CA TYR A 8 -2.47 3.02 -8.42
C TYR A 8 -3.79 2.93 -7.65
N VAL A 9 -3.75 3.16 -6.36
CA VAL A 9 -4.94 3.49 -5.57
C VAL A 9 -4.77 4.94 -5.17
N LEU A 10 -5.70 5.79 -5.60
CA LEU A 10 -5.56 7.24 -5.44
C LEU A 10 -5.84 7.67 -4.01
N GLY A 11 -5.03 8.60 -3.52
CA GLY A 11 -5.25 9.28 -2.26
C GLY A 11 -6.23 10.44 -2.36
N ASN A 12 -6.64 10.96 -1.21
CA ASN A 12 -7.57 12.08 -1.10
C ASN A 12 -7.05 13.42 -1.68
N HIS A 13 -5.77 13.50 -2.02
CA HIS A 13 -5.16 14.68 -2.64
C HIS A 13 -4.82 14.48 -4.13
N ASP A 14 -5.03 13.26 -4.65
CA ASP A 14 -4.74 12.96 -6.05
C ASP A 14 -5.93 13.32 -6.92
N ASP A 15 -5.65 14.00 -8.04
CA ASP A 15 -6.65 14.30 -9.07
C ASP A 15 -6.71 13.19 -10.11
N TYR A 16 -7.87 12.54 -10.23
CA TYR A 16 -8.05 11.39 -11.11
C TYR A 16 -7.73 11.71 -12.57
N GLU A 17 -8.24 12.83 -13.09
CA GLU A 17 -8.08 13.23 -14.48
C GLU A 17 -6.60 13.41 -14.83
N THR A 18 -5.86 14.11 -13.96
CA THR A 18 -4.43 14.33 -14.11
C THR A 18 -3.66 13.02 -14.10
N VAL A 19 -3.91 12.12 -13.13
CA VAL A 19 -3.18 10.84 -13.05
C VAL A 19 -3.51 9.96 -14.25
N SER A 20 -4.77 9.94 -14.68
CA SER A 20 -5.26 9.16 -15.84
C SER A 20 -4.60 9.61 -17.14
N GLN A 21 -4.37 10.91 -17.32
CA GLN A 21 -3.70 11.45 -18.50
C GLN A 21 -2.18 11.26 -18.49
N LEU A 22 -1.55 11.27 -17.31
CA LEU A 22 -0.09 11.17 -17.17
C LEU A 22 0.43 9.74 -17.08
N THR A 23 -0.39 8.78 -16.64
CA THR A 23 0.02 7.37 -16.57
C THR A 23 0.23 6.79 -17.96
N LYS A 24 1.41 6.22 -18.21
CA LYS A 24 1.74 5.50 -19.45
C LYS A 24 1.72 3.98 -19.30
N ARG A 25 1.79 3.48 -18.08
CA ARG A 25 2.06 2.06 -17.78
C ARG A 25 1.26 1.49 -16.61
N GLY A 26 0.56 2.33 -15.85
CA GLY A 26 -0.20 1.87 -14.70
C GLY A 26 -1.69 2.03 -14.86
N THR A 27 -2.42 1.19 -14.14
CA THR A 27 -3.88 1.16 -14.06
C THR A 27 -4.30 1.80 -12.75
N ILE A 28 -5.19 2.78 -12.80
CA ILE A 28 -5.84 3.31 -11.60
C ILE A 28 -6.92 2.32 -11.18
N LEU A 29 -6.92 1.95 -9.90
CA LEU A 29 -7.88 1.06 -9.27
C LEU A 29 -8.75 1.85 -8.30
N GLU A 30 -10.00 1.41 -8.19
CA GLU A 30 -10.83 1.75 -7.03
C GLU A 30 -10.45 0.86 -5.84
N ASP A 31 -10.76 1.32 -4.64
CA ASP A 31 -10.63 0.54 -3.41
C ASP A 31 -11.41 -0.78 -3.52
N GLY A 32 -10.77 -1.91 -3.22
CA GLY A 32 -11.44 -3.20 -3.29
C GLY A 32 -10.52 -4.40 -3.46
N LEU A 33 -11.08 -5.47 -4.00
CA LEU A 33 -10.39 -6.75 -4.20
C LEU A 33 -9.72 -6.79 -5.57
N LEU A 34 -8.41 -6.99 -5.55
CA LEU A 34 -7.58 -7.28 -6.70
C LEU A 34 -7.12 -8.74 -6.61
N THR A 35 -7.12 -9.45 -7.74
CA THR A 35 -6.52 -10.79 -7.83
C THR A 35 -5.31 -10.73 -8.74
N ILE A 36 -4.14 -11.07 -8.20
CA ILE A 36 -2.90 -11.24 -8.94
C ILE A 36 -2.50 -12.70 -8.79
N GLU A 37 -2.49 -13.43 -9.91
CA GLU A 37 -2.28 -14.89 -9.92
C GLU A 37 -3.34 -15.59 -9.05
N ASP A 38 -2.93 -16.35 -8.03
CA ASP A 38 -3.80 -17.03 -7.06
C ASP A 38 -3.94 -16.24 -5.74
N CYS A 39 -3.36 -15.04 -5.66
CA CYS A 39 -3.40 -14.19 -4.47
C CYS A 39 -4.55 -13.17 -4.53
N LYS A 40 -5.39 -13.19 -3.48
CA LYS A 40 -6.45 -12.21 -3.23
C LYS A 40 -5.91 -11.07 -2.38
N ILE A 41 -5.90 -9.87 -2.94
CA ILE A 41 -5.30 -8.68 -2.33
C ILE A 41 -6.38 -7.61 -2.24
N THR A 42 -6.77 -7.21 -1.03
CA THR A 42 -7.54 -5.97 -0.87
C THR A 42 -6.60 -4.78 -0.88
N VAL A 43 -7.00 -3.73 -1.59
CA VAL A 43 -6.24 -2.49 -1.70
C VAL A 43 -7.14 -1.32 -1.35
N GLY A 44 -6.58 -0.31 -0.67
CA GLY A 44 -7.29 0.92 -0.39
C GLY A 44 -6.32 2.02 0.05
N HIS A 45 -6.67 3.29 -0.17
CA HIS A 45 -5.87 4.39 0.37
C HIS A 45 -5.92 4.39 1.91
N TYR A 46 -7.11 4.15 2.46
CA TYR A 46 -7.37 4.07 3.89
C TYR A 46 -7.44 2.60 4.37
N TYR A 47 -7.13 2.39 5.65
CA TYR A 47 -7.47 1.14 6.30
C TYR A 47 -8.98 0.90 6.29
N LYS A 48 -9.38 -0.29 5.84
CA LYS A 48 -10.77 -0.75 5.87
C LYS A 48 -10.82 -2.22 6.24
N GLU A 49 -11.81 -2.58 7.05
CA GLU A 49 -12.15 -3.97 7.30
C GLU A 49 -13.02 -4.49 6.16
N TYR A 50 -12.61 -5.62 5.60
CA TYR A 50 -13.37 -6.35 4.59
C TYR A 50 -13.93 -7.64 5.18
N PHE A 51 -15.16 -7.99 4.79
CA PHE A 51 -15.86 -9.19 5.29
C PHE A 51 -15.51 -10.47 4.52
N TYR A 52 -14.81 -10.35 3.39
CA TYR A 52 -14.41 -11.49 2.56
C TYR A 52 -12.94 -11.87 2.81
N GLU A 53 -12.62 -13.15 2.64
CA GLU A 53 -11.25 -13.65 2.83
C GLU A 53 -10.32 -13.12 1.72
N ALA A 54 -9.24 -12.45 2.16
CA ALA A 54 -8.11 -12.06 1.32
C ALA A 54 -6.81 -12.60 1.93
N ASP A 55 -5.80 -12.83 1.09
CA ASP A 55 -4.45 -13.18 1.55
C ASP A 55 -3.76 -11.95 2.15
N PHE A 56 -3.93 -10.79 1.51
CA PHE A 56 -3.33 -9.52 1.92
C PHE A 56 -4.35 -8.39 1.94
N ASN A 57 -4.19 -7.46 2.89
CA ASN A 57 -4.89 -6.18 2.91
C ASN A 57 -3.88 -5.04 2.93
N LEU A 58 -3.76 -4.32 1.81
CA LEU A 58 -2.80 -3.25 1.60
C LEU A 58 -3.48 -1.90 1.79
N TYR A 59 -2.95 -1.09 2.70
CA TYR A 59 -3.49 0.24 2.99
C TYR A 59 -2.39 1.22 3.38
N GLY A 60 -2.75 2.49 3.50
CA GLY A 60 -1.84 3.53 3.96
C GLY A 60 -2.58 4.66 4.66
N HIS A 61 -2.23 5.89 4.28
CA HIS A 61 -2.71 7.16 4.81
C HIS A 61 -2.29 7.47 6.26
N THR A 62 -2.50 6.56 7.21
CA THR A 62 -2.15 6.73 8.63
C THR A 62 -1.11 5.71 9.06
N ILE A 63 -0.36 6.02 10.13
CA ILE A 63 0.61 5.11 10.75
C ILE A 63 -0.11 3.93 11.41
N GLU A 64 -1.28 4.20 11.99
CA GLU A 64 -2.12 3.20 12.64
C GLU A 64 -3.36 2.87 11.78
N PRO A 65 -3.78 1.59 11.71
CA PRO A 65 -3.12 0.44 12.32
C PRO A 65 -1.78 0.10 11.63
N GLY A 66 -0.78 -0.33 12.39
CA GLY A 66 0.47 -0.86 11.83
C GLY A 66 0.30 -2.18 11.07
N HIS A 67 1.38 -2.92 10.83
CA HIS A 67 1.29 -4.28 10.29
C HIS A 67 0.65 -5.23 11.30
N TYR A 68 -0.28 -6.07 10.88
CA TYR A 68 -0.86 -7.10 11.74
C TYR A 68 -1.45 -8.26 10.93
N LYS A 69 -1.82 -9.35 11.61
CA LYS A 69 -2.47 -10.50 10.99
C LYS A 69 -3.86 -10.70 11.59
N LYS A 70 -4.88 -10.80 10.74
CA LYS A 70 -6.28 -11.09 11.13
C LYS A 70 -6.71 -12.37 10.45
N ASN A 71 -6.95 -13.43 11.21
CA ASN A 71 -7.25 -14.76 10.68
C ASN A 71 -6.14 -15.22 9.69
N LYS A 72 -6.50 -15.39 8.41
CA LYS A 72 -5.60 -15.77 7.32
C LYS A 72 -5.04 -14.57 6.54
N THR A 73 -5.54 -13.36 6.80
CA THR A 73 -5.18 -12.13 6.08
C THR A 73 -4.01 -11.43 6.75
N VAL A 74 -3.00 -11.08 5.96
CA VAL A 74 -1.88 -10.24 6.39
C VAL A 74 -2.18 -8.79 6.01
N CYS A 75 -2.31 -7.93 7.01
CA CYS A 75 -2.60 -6.51 6.87
C CYS A 75 -1.28 -5.72 6.81
N LEU A 76 -1.07 -4.99 5.73
CA LEU A 76 0.18 -4.32 5.41
C LEU A 76 -0.02 -2.81 5.21
N ASN A 77 0.64 -2.03 6.06
CA ASN A 77 0.62 -0.58 5.98
C ASN A 77 1.81 -0.06 5.17
N GLY A 78 1.53 0.60 4.04
CA GLY A 78 2.53 1.23 3.17
C GLY A 78 3.07 2.56 3.68
N VAL A 79 2.63 3.07 4.82
CA VAL A 79 3.26 4.24 5.46
C VAL A 79 4.54 3.84 6.19
N LEU A 80 4.56 2.63 6.76
CA LEU A 80 5.66 2.14 7.60
C LEU A 80 6.87 1.69 6.77
N ASN A 81 6.62 0.89 5.73
CA ASN A 81 7.68 0.24 4.95
C ASN A 81 7.25 0.02 3.48
N ILE A 82 8.24 -0.20 2.62
CA ILE A 82 8.02 -0.83 1.33
C ILE A 82 7.83 -2.33 1.58
N ASN A 83 6.64 -2.85 1.30
CA ASN A 83 6.30 -4.25 1.52
C ASN A 83 6.53 -5.06 0.23
N ILE A 84 7.43 -6.04 0.29
CA ILE A 84 7.73 -6.95 -0.81
C ILE A 84 7.04 -8.27 -0.52
N ILE A 85 6.13 -8.68 -1.40
CA ILE A 85 5.37 -9.92 -1.26
C ILE A 85 5.86 -10.89 -2.32
N ASP A 86 6.36 -12.05 -1.89
CA ASP A 86 6.61 -13.17 -2.79
C ASP A 86 5.29 -13.94 -2.97
N LEU A 87 4.68 -13.79 -4.16
CA LEU A 87 3.37 -14.40 -4.44
C LEU A 87 3.41 -15.93 -4.43
N SER A 88 4.57 -16.56 -4.67
CA SER A 88 4.70 -18.02 -4.75
C SER A 88 4.55 -18.73 -3.40
N ASN A 89 4.89 -18.04 -2.30
CA ASN A 89 4.90 -18.60 -0.95
C ASN A 89 4.23 -17.67 0.09
N LYS A 90 3.74 -16.51 -0.34
CA LYS A 90 3.07 -15.48 0.46
C LYS A 90 3.94 -14.90 1.59
N ASN A 91 5.27 -15.02 1.48
CA ASN A 91 6.19 -14.39 2.41
C ASN A 91 6.23 -12.87 2.19
N VAL A 92 6.34 -12.14 3.30
CA VAL A 92 6.44 -10.68 3.30
C VAL A 92 7.81 -10.28 3.82
N PHE A 93 8.47 -9.40 3.08
CA PHE A 93 9.71 -8.74 3.48
C PHE A 93 9.44 -7.24 3.59
N HIS A 94 9.98 -6.61 4.63
CA HIS A 94 9.86 -5.18 4.85
C HIS A 94 11.18 -4.50 4.51
N LEU A 95 11.13 -3.59 3.54
CA LEU A 95 12.25 -2.71 3.23
C LEU A 95 11.98 -1.35 3.86
N GLU A 96 12.96 -0.84 4.61
CA GLU A 96 12.91 0.50 5.18
C GLU A 96 12.90 1.56 4.08
N TYR A 97 12.17 2.65 4.33
CA TYR A 97 12.27 3.82 3.48
C TYR A 97 13.66 4.46 3.61
N PRO A 98 14.15 5.14 2.56
CA PRO A 98 15.39 5.92 2.66
C PRO A 98 15.38 6.87 3.85
N VAL A 99 16.56 7.08 4.46
CA VAL A 99 16.75 8.04 5.56
C VAL A 99 16.18 9.41 5.18
N GLY A 100 15.45 10.05 6.10
CA GLY A 100 14.82 11.35 5.85
C GLY A 100 13.39 11.26 5.30
N THR A 101 12.91 10.08 4.92
CA THR A 101 11.55 9.91 4.35
C THR A 101 10.46 10.26 5.36
N ASN A 102 10.57 9.78 6.60
CA ASN A 102 9.54 10.02 7.61
C ASN A 102 9.55 11.47 8.10
N GLU A 103 10.70 12.12 8.12
CA GLU A 103 10.86 13.54 8.39
C GLU A 103 10.22 14.39 7.28
N SER A 104 10.46 14.02 6.02
CA SER A 104 9.87 14.68 4.85
C SER A 104 8.35 14.50 4.79
N ARG A 105 7.84 13.34 5.22
CA ARG A 105 6.40 13.05 5.35
C ARG A 105 5.76 13.71 6.58
N GLY A 106 6.55 14.28 7.50
CA GLY A 106 6.04 14.84 8.76
C GLY A 106 5.54 13.79 9.76
N VAL A 107 5.95 12.53 9.58
CA VAL A 107 5.59 11.39 10.44
C VAL A 107 6.35 11.44 11.77
N VAL A 108 7.56 12.02 11.78
CA VAL A 108 8.36 12.23 12.99
C VAL A 108 8.16 13.65 13.50
N LEU A 109 7.95 13.80 14.81
CA LEU A 109 7.92 15.10 15.47
C LEU A 109 9.25 15.82 15.23
N LYS A 110 9.19 16.96 14.53
CA LYS A 110 10.34 17.86 14.44
C LYS A 110 10.68 18.31 15.86
N ARG A 111 11.91 18.03 16.30
CA ARG A 111 12.45 18.66 17.51
C ARG A 111 12.57 20.15 17.23
N ILE A 112 11.56 20.91 17.64
CA ILE A 112 11.66 22.36 17.80
C ILE A 112 12.56 22.61 19.00
N GLY A 113 13.86 22.80 18.72
CA GLY A 113 14.82 23.32 19.70
C GLY A 113 14.81 24.85 19.68
N LEU A 114 14.81 25.44 20.89
CA LEU A 114 15.16 26.84 21.15
C LEU A 114 16.62 27.13 20.76
#